data_AF-D8M1Q5-F1
#
_entry.id   AF-D8M1Q5-F1
#
_cell.length_a   1.000
_cell.length_b   1.000
_cell.length_c   1.000
_cell.angle_alpha   90.00
_cell.angle_beta   90.00
_cell.angle_gamma   90.00
#
_symmetry.space_group_name_H-M   'P 1'
#
loop_
_entity.id
_entity.type
_entity.pdbx_description
1 polymer ?
#
loop_
_entity_poly.entity_id
_entity_poly.type
_entity_poly.pdbx_seq_one_letter_code
_entity_poly.pdbx_strand_id
1 'polypeptide(L)'
;MQPDWYSRYGNNTSADKYSPSYYSSSYSLTPRFGRTGLSNIGNTCYMNTALQCLSHCLQITQLLLSGEYKKFINKDNTSGSGGRVMNVYVDLLKRLWMGTSPYTSPADLKSVVEIYASQFQGYDQHDSQEFFIMFLDLLHEDMNKITKKPYIEYPVYTSFSPEQSSEMWSFHLQRNQSPIIDWFYGQTVTFVRCTECGEQRVRYEPFSFLTLPLPPEMTTVYINLMPGTLSGFSSSHPIPDHVFTTCKKSEKCSFLINEVAKACDVLPSQVVLVTYRSDTFTVLEESESISPNLSYGVRFLAYLVMP
;
A
#
# COMPACT_ATOMS: atom_id res chain seq x y z
N MET A 1 12.40 5.22 -22.79
CA MET A 1 11.59 6.26 -23.44
C MET A 1 11.85 7.57 -22.71
N GLN A 2 12.35 8.58 -23.42
CA GLN A 2 12.55 9.93 -22.88
C GLN A 2 11.17 10.60 -22.80
N PRO A 3 10.77 11.21 -21.67
CA PRO A 3 9.48 11.91 -21.61
C PRO A 3 9.47 13.15 -22.52
N ASP A 4 8.46 13.29 -23.39
CA ASP A 4 8.34 14.36 -24.41
C ASP A 4 8.43 15.78 -23.85
N TRP A 5 8.08 15.99 -22.57
CA TRP A 5 8.15 17.29 -21.92
C TRP A 5 9.59 17.76 -21.64
N TYR A 6 10.59 16.88 -21.72
CA TYR A 6 11.99 17.18 -21.45
C TYR A 6 12.65 18.06 -22.52
N SER A 7 12.28 17.87 -23.79
CA SER A 7 12.91 18.54 -24.94
C SER A 7 12.79 20.07 -24.91
N ARG A 8 11.88 20.61 -24.09
CA ARG A 8 11.66 22.06 -23.93
C ARG A 8 12.64 22.77 -23.01
N TYR A 9 13.45 22.05 -22.21
CA TYR A 9 14.21 22.66 -21.10
C TYR A 9 15.72 22.35 -21.08
N GLY A 10 16.22 21.54 -22.02
CA GLY A 10 17.60 21.01 -22.00
C GLY A 10 18.75 21.97 -22.34
N ASN A 11 18.54 23.28 -22.52
CA ASN A 11 19.56 24.15 -23.13
C ASN A 11 20.18 25.24 -22.23
N ASN A 12 19.95 25.29 -20.93
CA ASN A 12 20.58 26.32 -20.08
C ASN A 12 21.01 25.78 -18.72
N THR A 13 22.23 25.23 -18.63
CA THR A 13 22.99 25.22 -17.37
C THR A 13 24.49 25.32 -17.67
N SER A 14 25.05 26.50 -17.40
CA SER A 14 26.48 26.73 -17.30
C SER A 14 26.88 26.60 -15.83
N ALA A 15 27.41 25.45 -15.42
CA ALA A 15 28.11 25.32 -14.15
C ALA A 15 28.93 24.03 -14.15
N ASP A 16 30.26 24.16 -14.34
CA ASP A 16 31.23 23.22 -13.78
C ASP A 16 32.62 23.87 -13.80
N LYS A 17 33.02 24.38 -12.63
CA LYS A 17 34.43 24.63 -12.29
C LYS A 17 34.62 24.17 -10.86
N TYR A 18 35.11 22.95 -10.68
CA TYR A 18 36.11 22.54 -9.68
C TYR A 18 36.27 21.02 -9.78
N SER A 19 37.46 20.55 -10.19
CA SER A 19 37.86 19.14 -10.12
C SER A 19 38.89 18.97 -9.00
N PRO A 20 38.83 17.85 -8.27
CA PRO A 20 40.00 17.01 -8.17
C PRO A 20 39.71 15.54 -8.55
N SER A 21 40.75 14.94 -9.11
CA SER A 21 40.81 13.67 -9.83
C SER A 21 40.83 12.39 -8.97
N TYR A 22 40.45 11.30 -9.65
CA TYR A 22 40.71 9.87 -9.41
C TYR A 22 39.59 9.03 -8.79
N TYR A 23 38.63 8.62 -9.63
CA TYR A 23 38.26 7.21 -9.89
C TYR A 23 37.48 7.19 -11.22
N SER A 24 38.07 6.59 -12.25
CA SER A 24 37.44 6.39 -13.56
C SER A 24 36.31 5.38 -13.43
N SER A 25 35.10 5.86 -13.20
CA SER A 25 33.87 5.17 -13.60
C SER A 25 33.36 5.91 -14.82
N SER A 26 33.23 5.20 -15.93
CA SER A 26 32.59 5.67 -17.16
C SER A 26 31.11 5.94 -16.89
N TYR A 27 30.80 7.01 -16.17
CA TYR A 27 29.43 7.48 -16.02
C TYR A 27 28.98 8.03 -17.38
N SER A 28 27.86 7.51 -17.88
CA SER A 28 27.23 8.04 -19.07
C SER A 28 26.97 9.54 -18.88
N LEU A 29 27.46 10.39 -19.78
CA LEU A 29 27.15 11.84 -19.78
C LEU A 29 25.65 12.12 -19.99
N THR A 30 24.88 11.10 -20.35
CA THR A 30 23.43 11.20 -20.52
C THR A 30 22.70 11.11 -19.17
N PRO A 31 21.76 12.01 -18.90
CA PRO A 31 20.86 11.89 -17.75
C PRO A 31 20.18 10.51 -17.69
N ARG A 32 19.96 10.02 -16.48
CA ARG A 32 19.32 8.71 -16.28
C ARG A 32 17.80 8.74 -16.35
N PHE A 33 17.19 9.93 -16.34
CA PHE A 33 15.74 10.13 -16.50
C PHE A 33 14.92 9.31 -15.49
N GLY A 34 15.16 9.51 -14.19
CA GLY A 34 14.43 8.84 -13.11
C GLY A 34 14.97 7.44 -12.78
N ARG A 35 15.88 6.89 -13.59
CA ARG A 35 16.53 5.57 -13.35
C ARG A 35 17.77 5.70 -12.45
N THR A 36 17.64 6.49 -11.40
CA THR A 36 18.68 6.80 -10.41
C THR A 36 18.25 6.25 -9.05
N GLY A 37 19.06 5.39 -8.44
CA GLY A 37 18.79 4.84 -7.11
C GLY A 37 18.99 5.85 -5.98
N LEU A 38 18.46 5.52 -4.80
CA LEU A 38 18.72 6.26 -3.56
C LEU A 38 19.59 5.40 -2.63
N SER A 39 20.68 5.96 -2.11
CA SER A 39 21.50 5.24 -1.13
C SER A 39 20.73 5.05 0.17
N ASN A 40 20.90 3.89 0.82
CA ASN A 40 20.41 3.66 2.18
C ASN A 40 21.39 4.31 3.15
N ILE A 41 20.91 5.22 3.99
CA ILE A 41 21.72 6.00 4.94
C ILE A 41 21.45 5.60 6.40
N GLY A 42 21.09 4.32 6.61
CA GLY A 42 20.81 3.72 7.91
C GLY A 42 19.32 3.45 8.08
N ASN A 43 18.87 2.23 7.76
CA ASN A 43 17.47 1.80 7.80
C ASN A 43 16.47 2.70 7.05
N THR A 44 16.91 3.49 6.07
CA THR A 44 16.06 4.47 5.38
C THR A 44 15.39 3.93 4.11
N CYS A 45 15.28 2.61 3.96
CA CYS A 45 14.64 2.01 2.79
C CYS A 45 13.16 2.39 2.67
N TYR A 46 12.46 2.57 3.80
CA TYR A 46 11.07 3.04 3.83
C TYR A 46 10.91 4.42 3.14
N MET A 47 11.82 5.36 3.45
CA MET A 47 11.88 6.69 2.84
C MET A 47 12.25 6.59 1.36
N ASN A 48 13.25 5.78 1.01
CA ASN A 48 13.69 5.63 -0.38
C ASN A 48 12.56 5.12 -1.27
N THR A 49 11.78 4.13 -0.79
CA THR A 49 10.60 3.62 -1.50
C THR A 49 9.57 4.72 -1.74
N ALA A 50 9.20 5.46 -0.70
CA ALA A 50 8.23 6.55 -0.79
C ALA A 50 8.66 7.65 -1.76
N LEU A 51 9.93 8.08 -1.69
CA LEU A 51 10.49 9.13 -2.56
C LEU A 51 10.55 8.68 -4.02
N GLN A 52 10.91 7.42 -4.29
CA GLN A 52 10.90 6.87 -5.66
C GLN A 52 9.48 6.78 -6.23
N CYS A 53 8.49 6.37 -5.43
CA CYS A 53 7.09 6.38 -5.85
C CYS A 53 6.64 7.80 -6.20
N LEU A 54 6.88 8.77 -5.32
CA LEU A 54 6.47 10.16 -5.55
C LEU A 54 7.21 10.81 -6.72
N SER A 55 8.49 10.51 -6.92
CA SER A 55 9.27 11.04 -8.04
C SER A 55 8.78 10.56 -9.39
N HIS A 56 7.98 9.48 -9.44
CA HIS A 56 7.38 8.95 -10.65
C HIS A 56 5.90 9.33 -10.81
N CYS A 57 5.34 10.11 -9.87
CA CYS A 57 4.09 10.82 -10.09
C CYS A 57 4.36 12.02 -11.01
N LEU A 58 3.89 11.94 -12.26
CA LEU A 58 4.25 12.88 -13.32
C LEU A 58 3.79 14.32 -13.02
N GLN A 59 2.58 14.49 -12.50
CA GLN A 59 1.97 15.80 -12.25
C GLN A 59 2.81 16.65 -11.28
N ILE A 60 3.19 16.08 -10.14
CA ILE A 60 4.05 16.76 -9.17
C ILE A 60 5.47 16.91 -9.71
N THR A 61 6.03 15.88 -10.33
CA THR A 61 7.41 15.91 -10.84
C THR A 61 7.58 17.00 -11.90
N GLN A 62 6.60 17.18 -12.79
CA GLN A 62 6.61 18.24 -13.80
C GLN A 62 6.50 19.62 -13.16
N LEU A 63 5.57 19.82 -12.22
CA LEU A 63 5.42 21.09 -11.49
C LEU A 63 6.72 21.49 -10.77
N LEU A 64 7.39 20.52 -10.15
CA LEU A 64 8.61 20.74 -9.38
C LEU A 64 9.82 21.00 -10.28
N LEU A 65 10.01 20.21 -11.34
CA LEU A 65 11.16 20.37 -12.25
C LEU A 65 11.02 21.56 -13.21
N SER A 66 9.80 22.00 -13.55
CA SER A 66 9.56 23.22 -14.31
C SER A 66 9.86 24.50 -13.51
N GLY A 67 9.93 24.38 -12.18
CA GLY A 67 10.08 25.51 -11.26
C GLY A 67 8.79 26.28 -10.98
N GLU A 68 7.65 25.86 -11.53
CA GLU A 68 6.36 26.53 -11.32
C GLU A 68 5.88 26.46 -9.87
N TYR A 69 6.31 25.42 -9.14
CA TYR A 69 6.04 25.27 -7.69
C TYR A 69 6.37 26.51 -6.87
N LYS A 70 7.38 27.30 -7.28
CA LYS A 70 7.82 28.51 -6.58
C LYS A 70 6.71 29.56 -6.43
N LYS A 71 5.73 29.58 -7.34
CA LYS A 71 4.57 30.47 -7.30
C LYS A 71 3.59 30.10 -6.18
N PHE A 72 3.65 28.86 -5.70
CA PHE A 72 2.74 28.31 -4.70
C PHE A 72 3.33 28.31 -3.29
N ILE A 73 4.65 28.55 -3.14
CA ILE A 73 5.31 28.49 -1.84
C ILE A 73 4.73 29.53 -0.88
N ASN A 74 4.14 29.03 0.20
CA ASN A 74 3.64 29.85 1.30
C ASN A 74 4.67 29.90 2.43
N LYS A 75 5.39 31.02 2.52
CA LYS A 75 6.40 31.24 3.57
C LYS A 75 5.79 31.61 4.92
N ASP A 76 4.54 32.08 4.92
CA ASP A 76 3.86 32.60 6.11
C ASP A 76 3.06 31.50 6.83
N ASN A 77 2.85 30.33 6.19
CA ASN A 77 2.14 29.22 6.79
C ASN A 77 2.99 28.56 7.89
N THR A 78 2.58 28.75 9.14
CA THR A 78 3.25 28.19 10.32
C THR A 78 3.12 26.68 10.45
N SER A 79 2.22 26.05 9.69
CA SER A 79 2.07 24.59 9.65
C SER A 79 3.04 23.93 8.66
N GLY A 80 3.66 24.71 7.77
CA GLY A 80 4.62 24.22 6.78
C GLY A 80 6.08 24.42 7.20
N SER A 81 6.99 24.20 6.26
CA SER A 81 8.43 24.37 6.44
C SER A 81 8.97 25.72 5.93
N GLY A 82 8.08 26.57 5.42
CA GLY A 82 8.42 27.79 4.68
C GLY A 82 9.06 27.50 3.33
N GLY A 83 8.79 26.32 2.74
CA GLY A 83 9.39 25.85 1.49
C GLY A 83 10.76 25.18 1.65
N ARG A 84 11.27 25.00 2.87
CA ARG A 84 12.58 24.36 3.11
C ARG A 84 12.59 22.91 2.65
N VAL A 85 11.59 22.13 3.05
CA VAL A 85 11.42 20.73 2.65
C VAL A 85 11.22 20.64 1.14
N MET A 86 10.32 21.47 0.59
CA MET A 86 10.05 21.50 -0.85
C MET A 86 11.32 21.76 -1.68
N ASN A 87 12.12 22.77 -1.32
CA ASN A 87 13.32 23.11 -2.09
C ASN A 87 14.37 21.98 -2.08
N VAL A 88 14.60 21.35 -0.93
CA VAL A 88 15.54 20.22 -0.84
C VAL A 88 15.02 19.01 -1.61
N TYR A 89 13.71 18.77 -1.61
CA TYR A 89 13.11 17.71 -2.41
C TYR A 89 13.26 17.98 -3.92
N VAL A 90 13.06 19.22 -4.37
CA VAL A 90 13.28 19.63 -5.76
C VAL A 90 14.73 19.38 -6.19
N ASP A 91 15.70 19.66 -5.33
CA ASP A 91 17.11 19.39 -5.63
C ASP A 91 17.44 17.89 -5.66
N LEU A 92 16.77 17.09 -4.82
CA LEU A 92 16.82 15.63 -4.94
C LEU A 92 16.21 15.17 -6.27
N LEU A 93 15.05 15.69 -6.67
CA LEU A 93 14.40 15.35 -7.95
C LEU A 93 15.27 15.68 -9.16
N LYS A 94 15.94 16.84 -9.16
CA LYS A 94 16.92 17.17 -10.21
C LYS A 94 18.03 16.13 -10.29
N ARG A 95 18.58 15.69 -9.15
CA ARG A 95 19.59 14.62 -9.13
C ARG A 95 19.04 13.29 -9.64
N LEU A 96 17.80 12.95 -9.30
CA LEU A 96 17.14 11.71 -9.78
C LEU A 96 16.87 11.74 -11.29
N TRP A 97 16.39 12.86 -11.82
CA TRP A 97 15.88 12.96 -13.21
C TRP A 97 16.89 13.51 -14.20
N MET A 98 17.72 14.47 -13.79
CA MET A 98 18.70 15.17 -14.62
C MET A 98 20.14 14.70 -14.37
N GLY A 99 20.38 13.97 -13.27
CA GLY A 99 21.70 13.43 -12.93
C GLY A 99 22.13 12.28 -13.84
N THR A 100 23.45 12.13 -13.94
CA THR A 100 24.14 11.05 -14.68
C THR A 100 24.55 9.87 -13.79
N SER A 101 24.64 10.11 -12.47
CA SER A 101 25.02 9.10 -11.48
C SER A 101 23.96 7.99 -11.36
N PRO A 102 24.34 6.70 -11.22
CA PRO A 102 23.40 5.60 -11.00
C PRO A 102 22.67 5.67 -9.66
N TYR A 103 23.20 6.41 -8.68
CA TYR A 103 22.56 6.63 -7.39
C TYR A 103 22.89 8.00 -6.79
N THR A 104 22.08 8.48 -5.86
CA THR A 104 22.31 9.72 -5.10
C THR A 104 21.86 9.56 -3.64
N SER A 105 22.38 10.41 -2.75
CA SER A 105 22.04 10.36 -1.33
C SER A 105 20.89 11.32 -0.96
N PRO A 106 19.84 10.86 -0.25
CA PRO A 106 18.80 11.74 0.27
C PRO A 106 19.14 12.36 1.63
N ALA A 107 20.41 12.38 2.06
CA ALA A 107 20.82 12.85 3.39
C ALA A 107 20.34 14.26 3.73
N ASP A 108 20.48 15.22 2.80
CA ASP A 108 20.00 16.58 3.01
C ASP A 108 18.49 16.61 3.24
N LEU A 109 17.73 15.84 2.46
CA LEU A 109 16.28 15.76 2.62
C LEU A 109 15.89 15.15 3.96
N LYS A 110 16.55 14.04 4.35
CA LYS A 110 16.34 13.42 5.66
C LYS A 110 16.56 14.43 6.79
N SER A 111 17.69 15.14 6.76
CA SER A 111 18.05 16.10 7.81
C SER A 111 17.02 17.22 7.98
N VAL A 112 16.39 17.67 6.89
CA VAL A 112 15.36 18.72 6.95
C VAL A 112 14.01 18.14 7.37
N VAL A 113 13.63 16.96 6.88
CA VAL A 113 12.37 16.31 7.25
C VAL A 113 12.32 16.00 8.76
N GLU A 114 13.43 15.52 9.34
CA GLU A 114 13.53 15.19 10.77
C GLU A 114 13.32 16.39 11.71
N ILE A 115 13.44 17.63 11.21
CA ILE A 115 13.14 18.85 11.98
C ILE A 115 11.62 19.04 12.14
N TYR A 116 10.84 18.64 11.13
CA TYR A 116 9.38 18.83 11.10
C TYR A 116 8.58 17.57 11.45
N ALA A 117 9.20 16.41 11.28
CA ALA A 117 8.60 15.12 11.57
C ALA A 117 9.53 14.32 12.50
N SER A 118 9.51 14.71 13.77
CA SER A 118 10.41 14.18 14.80
C SER A 118 10.28 12.66 15.00
N GLN A 119 9.15 12.06 14.64
CA GLN A 119 8.95 10.60 14.69
C GLN A 119 9.87 9.82 13.75
N PHE A 120 10.45 10.45 12.73
CA PHE A 120 11.42 9.82 11.81
C PHE A 120 12.88 10.14 12.17
N GLN A 121 13.13 10.71 13.36
CA GLN A 121 14.48 10.99 13.82
C GLN A 121 15.27 9.70 14.09
N GLY A 122 16.55 9.72 13.72
CA GLY A 122 17.48 8.63 14.01
C GLY A 122 17.57 7.65 12.84
N TYR A 123 17.72 6.36 13.16
CA TYR A 123 18.04 5.31 12.19
C TYR A 123 17.22 4.03 12.45
N ASP A 124 16.04 4.17 13.03
CA ASP A 124 15.11 3.06 13.21
C ASP A 124 14.38 2.74 11.90
N GLN A 125 13.79 1.55 11.83
CA GLN A 125 12.91 1.20 10.72
C GLN A 125 11.53 1.80 10.95
N HIS A 126 10.92 2.29 9.87
CA HIS A 126 9.59 2.90 9.89
C HIS A 126 8.70 2.35 8.77
N ASP A 127 7.40 2.60 8.85
CA ASP A 127 6.47 2.31 7.78
C ASP A 127 6.63 3.33 6.63
N SER A 128 6.80 2.82 5.41
CA SER A 128 6.89 3.64 4.20
C SER A 128 5.62 4.44 3.90
N GLN A 129 4.45 3.89 4.24
CA GLN A 129 3.17 4.56 4.06
C GLN A 129 3.06 5.75 5.01
N GLU A 130 3.41 5.57 6.28
CA GLU A 130 3.40 6.65 7.28
C GLU A 130 4.30 7.81 6.84
N PHE A 131 5.52 7.49 6.39
CA PHE A 131 6.42 8.50 5.85
C PHE A 131 5.83 9.20 4.62
N PHE A 132 5.25 8.46 3.68
CA PHE A 132 4.68 9.04 2.45
C PHE A 132 3.56 10.03 2.75
N ILE A 133 2.67 9.70 3.69
CA ILE A 133 1.56 10.57 4.10
C ILE A 133 2.08 11.84 4.77
N MET A 134 2.99 11.70 5.73
CA MET A 134 3.62 12.84 6.39
C MET A 134 4.34 13.72 5.37
N PHE A 135 5.07 13.12 4.44
CA PHE A 135 5.81 13.88 3.44
C PHE A 135 4.87 14.65 2.50
N LEU A 136 3.77 14.04 2.04
CA LEU A 136 2.74 14.74 1.28
C LEU A 136 2.12 15.91 2.07
N ASP A 137 1.91 15.75 3.38
CA ASP A 137 1.41 16.82 4.25
C ASP A 137 2.40 17.99 4.34
N LEU A 138 3.70 17.72 4.51
CA LEU A 138 4.72 18.78 4.48
C LEU A 138 4.77 19.53 3.14
N LEU A 139 4.66 18.80 2.02
CA LEU A 139 4.61 19.42 0.69
C LEU A 139 3.30 20.20 0.47
N HIS A 140 2.19 19.70 1.00
CA HIS A 140 0.90 20.37 0.99
C HIS A 140 1.00 21.70 1.74
N GLU A 141 1.46 21.68 2.99
CA GLU A 141 1.54 22.88 3.83
C GLU A 141 2.52 23.92 3.28
N ASP A 142 3.63 23.49 2.67
CA ASP A 142 4.55 24.38 1.95
C ASP A 142 3.89 25.10 0.76
N MET A 143 2.84 24.52 0.15
CA MET A 143 2.13 25.07 -1.01
C MET A 143 0.68 25.48 -0.71
N ASN A 144 0.26 25.44 0.56
CA ASN A 144 -1.11 25.71 0.94
C ASN A 144 -1.38 27.21 0.84
N LYS A 145 -2.33 27.64 0.01
CA LYS A 145 -2.71 29.06 -0.13
C LYS A 145 -3.32 29.64 1.14
N ILE A 146 -3.85 28.78 2.02
CA ILE A 146 -4.51 29.19 3.25
C ILE A 146 -3.48 29.29 4.38
N THR A 147 -3.05 30.52 4.70
CA THR A 147 -2.09 30.78 5.78
C THR A 147 -2.70 30.69 7.17
N LYS A 148 -3.92 31.23 7.33
CA LYS A 148 -4.65 31.24 8.61
C LYS A 148 -5.88 30.37 8.48
N LYS A 149 -5.81 29.15 9.02
CA LYS A 149 -6.88 28.16 8.91
C LYS A 149 -8.05 28.57 9.84
N PRO A 150 -9.23 28.94 9.31
CA PRO A 150 -10.36 29.35 10.14
C PRO A 150 -10.89 28.18 10.97
N TYR A 151 -11.45 28.48 12.14
CA TYR A 151 -12.30 27.52 12.85
C TYR A 151 -13.58 27.29 12.04
N ILE A 152 -13.95 26.03 11.83
CA ILE A 152 -15.15 25.64 11.10
C ILE A 152 -15.94 24.70 12.00
N GLU A 153 -17.19 25.07 12.28
CA GLU A 153 -18.13 24.18 12.94
C GLU A 153 -18.78 23.28 11.88
N TYR A 154 -18.53 21.97 11.98
CA TYR A 154 -19.06 21.03 11.00
C TYR A 154 -20.51 20.65 11.33
N PRO A 155 -21.42 20.67 10.33
CA PRO A 155 -22.79 20.20 10.51
C PRO A 155 -22.83 18.69 10.79
N VAL A 156 -23.88 18.25 11.46
CA VAL A 156 -24.17 16.83 11.70
C VAL A 156 -25.27 16.40 10.75
N TYR A 157 -24.99 15.39 9.91
CA TYR A 157 -25.96 14.85 8.97
C TYR A 157 -26.49 13.49 9.43
N THR A 158 -27.78 13.25 9.19
CA THR A 158 -28.49 11.99 9.51
C THR A 158 -28.88 11.19 8.27
N SER A 159 -28.89 11.83 7.10
CA SER A 159 -29.13 11.23 5.79
C SER A 159 -28.00 11.61 4.82
N PHE A 160 -27.85 10.84 3.74
CA PHE A 160 -26.88 11.14 2.69
C PHE A 160 -27.51 12.03 1.62
N SER A 161 -26.80 13.09 1.23
CA SER A 161 -27.07 13.85 0.02
C SER A 161 -25.75 14.25 -0.70
N PRO A 162 -25.74 14.31 -2.04
CA PRO A 162 -24.60 14.82 -2.81
C PRO A 162 -24.23 16.28 -2.50
N GLU A 163 -25.23 17.10 -2.16
CA GLU A 163 -25.05 18.52 -1.79
C GLU A 163 -24.23 18.63 -0.49
N GLN A 164 -24.51 17.78 0.49
CA GLN A 164 -23.75 17.72 1.75
C GLN A 164 -22.29 17.29 1.53
N SER A 165 -22.05 16.37 0.58
CA SER A 165 -20.68 15.99 0.18
C SER A 165 -19.91 17.20 -0.34
N SER A 166 -20.54 17.97 -1.24
CA SER A 166 -19.96 19.17 -1.85
C SER A 166 -19.74 20.28 -0.82
N GLU A 167 -20.68 20.47 0.10
CA GLU A 167 -20.56 21.40 1.22
C GLU A 167 -19.36 21.03 2.11
N MET A 168 -19.24 19.76 2.50
CA MET A 168 -18.12 19.29 3.32
C MET A 168 -16.78 19.41 2.61
N TRP A 169 -16.73 19.20 1.30
CA TRP A 169 -15.53 19.45 0.52
C TRP A 169 -15.19 20.95 0.49
N SER A 170 -16.19 21.83 0.40
CA SER A 170 -15.98 23.27 0.47
C SER A 170 -15.36 23.70 1.80
N PHE A 171 -15.76 23.12 2.93
CA PHE A 171 -15.13 23.36 4.23
C PHE A 171 -13.69 22.85 4.27
N HIS A 172 -13.39 21.71 3.66
CA HIS A 172 -12.01 21.23 3.52
C HIS A 172 -11.16 22.24 2.72
N LEU A 173 -11.68 22.74 1.61
CA LEU A 173 -11.01 23.73 0.75
C LEU A 173 -10.89 25.12 1.39
N GLN A 174 -11.65 25.46 2.42
CA GLN A 174 -11.43 26.71 3.18
C GLN A 174 -10.15 26.67 4.01
N ARG A 175 -9.61 25.47 4.28
CA ARG A 175 -8.40 25.26 5.10
C ARG A 175 -7.22 24.72 4.29
N ASN A 176 -7.49 24.02 3.19
CA ASN A 176 -6.49 23.28 2.44
C ASN A 176 -6.63 23.55 0.94
N GLN A 177 -5.73 24.35 0.37
CA GLN A 177 -5.70 24.62 -1.07
C GLN A 177 -4.29 24.55 -1.61
N SER A 178 -3.94 23.44 -2.24
CA SER A 178 -2.66 23.27 -2.91
C SER A 178 -2.79 22.25 -4.05
N PRO A 179 -1.84 22.19 -4.99
CA PRO A 179 -1.80 21.13 -5.99
C PRO A 179 -1.78 19.70 -5.40
N ILE A 180 -1.27 19.52 -4.17
CA ILE A 180 -1.30 18.20 -3.50
C ILE A 180 -2.73 17.75 -3.20
N ILE A 181 -3.60 18.67 -2.78
CA ILE A 181 -5.02 18.38 -2.53
C ILE A 181 -5.69 17.98 -3.85
N ASP A 182 -5.40 18.71 -4.92
CA ASP A 182 -6.01 18.47 -6.24
C ASP A 182 -5.66 17.09 -6.82
N TRP A 183 -4.48 16.54 -6.51
CA TRP A 183 -4.00 15.29 -7.12
C TRP A 183 -4.15 14.05 -6.24
N PHE A 184 -3.99 14.20 -4.93
CA PHE A 184 -3.89 13.06 -4.02
C PHE A 184 -5.12 12.89 -3.13
N TYR A 185 -5.97 13.91 -2.99
CA TYR A 185 -7.09 13.85 -2.07
C TYR A 185 -8.41 13.50 -2.77
N GLY A 186 -9.20 12.68 -2.09
CA GLY A 186 -10.60 12.43 -2.38
C GLY A 186 -11.44 12.60 -1.11
N GLN A 187 -12.70 12.16 -1.17
CA GLN A 187 -13.64 12.19 -0.05
C GLN A 187 -14.34 10.85 0.10
N THR A 188 -14.39 10.31 1.32
CA THR A 188 -15.19 9.13 1.67
C THR A 188 -16.49 9.55 2.34
N VAL A 189 -17.48 8.65 2.28
CA VAL A 189 -18.74 8.79 3.01
C VAL A 189 -18.90 7.58 3.93
N THR A 190 -19.04 7.83 5.23
CA THR A 190 -19.19 6.79 6.26
C THR A 190 -20.55 6.89 6.91
N PHE A 191 -21.24 5.75 7.01
CA PHE A 191 -22.55 5.62 7.63
C PHE A 191 -22.41 4.88 8.96
N VAL A 192 -22.82 5.50 10.04
CA VAL A 192 -22.82 4.90 11.38
C VAL A 192 -24.24 4.86 11.89
N ARG A 193 -24.77 3.67 12.16
CA ARG A 193 -26.12 3.48 12.75
C ARG A 193 -26.00 2.87 14.13
N CYS A 194 -26.63 3.49 15.11
CA CYS A 194 -26.75 2.95 16.46
C CYS A 194 -27.69 1.73 16.45
N THR A 195 -27.27 0.63 17.06
CA THR A 195 -28.06 -0.61 17.13
C THR A 195 -29.18 -0.55 18.18
N GLU A 196 -29.07 0.33 19.18
CA GLU A 196 -30.05 0.46 20.25
C GLU A 196 -31.18 1.44 19.91
N CYS A 197 -30.83 2.66 19.48
CA CYS A 197 -31.82 3.71 19.20
C CYS A 197 -32.14 3.90 17.72
N GLY A 198 -31.42 3.23 16.82
CA GLY A 198 -31.63 3.32 15.37
C GLY A 198 -31.11 4.61 14.71
N GLU A 199 -30.61 5.58 15.49
CA GLU A 199 -30.08 6.85 14.97
C GLU A 199 -28.93 6.61 14.00
N GLN A 200 -28.98 7.28 12.84
CA GLN A 200 -27.96 7.21 11.81
C GLN A 200 -27.20 8.52 11.71
N ARG A 201 -25.88 8.44 11.56
CA ARG A 201 -25.01 9.56 11.25
C ARG A 201 -24.26 9.30 9.95
N VAL A 202 -24.14 10.35 9.15
CA VAL A 202 -23.38 10.36 7.90
C VAL A 202 -22.19 11.30 8.09
N ARG A 203 -20.98 10.85 7.77
CA ARG A 203 -19.76 11.63 7.81
C ARG A 203 -19.08 11.64 6.45
N TYR A 204 -18.59 12.81 6.06
CA TYR A 204 -17.83 13.01 4.83
C TYR A 204 -16.41 13.42 5.21
N GLU A 205 -15.42 12.61 4.86
CA GLU A 205 -14.04 12.81 5.33
C GLU A 205 -13.07 12.84 4.14
N PRO A 206 -12.16 13.83 4.08
CA PRO A 206 -11.11 13.85 3.08
C PRO A 206 -10.12 12.70 3.35
N PHE A 207 -9.61 12.07 2.29
CA PHE A 207 -8.57 11.04 2.39
C PHE A 207 -7.49 11.27 1.34
N SER A 208 -6.25 10.90 1.63
CA SER A 208 -5.12 10.92 0.68
C SER A 208 -4.64 9.52 0.27
N PHE A 209 -5.15 8.47 0.91
CA PHE A 209 -4.86 7.07 0.62
C PHE A 209 -6.03 6.17 1.03
N LEU A 210 -6.09 4.97 0.46
CA LEU A 210 -7.04 3.94 0.84
C LEU A 210 -6.29 2.75 1.42
N THR A 211 -6.41 2.53 2.73
CA THR A 211 -5.94 1.29 3.35
C THR A 211 -6.94 0.19 3.09
N LEU A 212 -6.56 -0.79 2.27
CA LEU A 212 -7.41 -1.91 1.94
C LEU A 212 -7.13 -3.07 2.91
N PRO A 213 -8.15 -3.59 3.62
CA PRO A 213 -7.97 -4.80 4.40
C PRO A 213 -7.66 -5.95 3.46
N LEU A 214 -6.66 -6.74 3.80
CA LEU A 214 -6.48 -8.02 3.15
C LEU A 214 -7.67 -8.91 3.51
N PRO A 215 -8.28 -9.62 2.54
CA PRO A 215 -9.21 -10.69 2.87
C PRO A 215 -8.59 -11.61 3.91
N PRO A 216 -9.38 -12.17 4.85
CA PRO A 216 -8.86 -13.15 5.80
C PRO A 216 -8.10 -14.22 5.01
N GLU A 217 -6.92 -14.64 5.49
CA GLU A 217 -6.01 -15.52 4.74
C GLU A 217 -6.72 -16.79 4.27
N MET A 218 -7.24 -16.73 3.05
CA MET A 218 -7.88 -17.84 2.37
C MET A 218 -6.74 -18.69 1.82
N THR A 219 -6.75 -19.98 2.13
CA THR A 219 -5.80 -20.95 1.61
C THR A 219 -6.57 -21.97 0.79
N THR A 220 -6.07 -22.26 -0.40
CA THR A 220 -6.57 -23.38 -1.19
C THR A 220 -5.95 -24.66 -0.68
N VAL A 221 -6.78 -25.61 -0.26
CA VAL A 221 -6.38 -26.93 0.21
C VAL A 221 -6.64 -27.94 -0.90
N TYR A 222 -5.63 -28.75 -1.19
CA TYR A 222 -5.70 -29.84 -2.15
C TYR A 222 -5.77 -31.17 -1.41
N ILE A 223 -6.87 -31.90 -1.58
CA ILE A 223 -7.16 -33.15 -0.88
C ILE A 223 -7.16 -34.27 -1.91
N ASN A 224 -6.25 -35.23 -1.76
CA ASN A 224 -6.22 -36.42 -2.63
C ASN A 224 -7.18 -37.47 -2.08
N LEU A 225 -8.04 -38.00 -2.93
CA LEU A 225 -8.88 -39.15 -2.58
C LEU A 225 -8.05 -40.42 -2.80
N MET A 226 -7.87 -41.21 -1.74
CA MET A 226 -7.02 -42.39 -1.80
C MET A 226 -7.79 -43.57 -2.38
N PRO A 227 -7.31 -44.21 -3.48
CA PRO A 227 -7.94 -45.39 -4.04
C PRO A 227 -7.67 -46.59 -3.13
N GLY A 228 -8.68 -47.03 -2.36
CA GLY A 228 -8.49 -48.14 -1.42
C GLY A 228 -9.71 -48.55 -0.59
N THR A 229 -10.80 -47.79 -0.58
CA THR A 229 -12.02 -48.11 0.18
C THR A 229 -13.28 -48.06 -0.68
N LEU A 230 -13.18 -48.59 -1.91
CA LEU A 230 -14.29 -48.74 -2.85
C LEU A 230 -14.70 -50.20 -3.09
N SER A 231 -14.32 -51.16 -2.23
CA SER A 231 -14.87 -52.52 -2.33
C SER A 231 -16.29 -52.54 -1.76
N GLY A 232 -17.28 -52.22 -2.61
CA GLY A 232 -18.70 -52.24 -2.27
C GLY A 232 -19.43 -50.90 -2.41
N PHE A 233 -18.72 -49.80 -2.66
CA PHE A 233 -19.33 -48.50 -2.90
C PHE A 233 -19.72 -48.37 -4.38
N SER A 234 -21.02 -48.50 -4.68
CA SER A 234 -21.56 -48.23 -6.03
C SER A 234 -22.10 -46.80 -6.05
N SER A 235 -21.24 -45.81 -6.27
CA SER A 235 -21.71 -44.46 -6.56
C SER A 235 -22.36 -44.44 -7.95
N SER A 236 -23.50 -43.76 -8.08
CA SER A 236 -24.15 -43.50 -9.38
C SER A 236 -23.34 -42.53 -10.25
N HIS A 237 -22.38 -41.82 -9.65
CA HIS A 237 -21.53 -40.82 -10.27
C HIS A 237 -20.04 -41.15 -10.10
N PRO A 238 -19.18 -40.79 -11.07
CA PRO A 238 -17.74 -40.96 -10.95
C PRO A 238 -17.20 -40.09 -9.81
N ILE A 239 -16.47 -40.71 -8.87
CA ILE A 239 -15.81 -40.03 -7.76
C ILE A 239 -14.52 -39.37 -8.29
N PRO A 240 -14.24 -38.10 -7.94
CA PRO A 240 -13.02 -37.44 -8.39
C PRO A 240 -11.76 -38.00 -7.73
N ASP A 241 -10.60 -37.90 -8.37
CA ASP A 241 -9.31 -38.29 -7.77
C ASP A 241 -8.84 -37.30 -6.69
N HIS A 242 -9.36 -36.08 -6.72
CA HIS A 242 -8.98 -35.01 -5.81
C HIS A 242 -10.08 -33.97 -5.66
N VAL A 243 -10.09 -33.29 -4.52
CA VAL A 243 -10.98 -32.16 -4.22
C VAL A 243 -10.13 -30.93 -3.93
N PHE A 244 -10.47 -29.81 -4.58
CA PHE A 244 -9.91 -28.49 -4.28
C PHE A 244 -10.95 -27.65 -3.57
N THR A 245 -10.57 -27.02 -2.46
CA THR A 245 -11.44 -26.07 -1.76
C THR A 245 -10.64 -24.92 -1.17
N THR A 246 -11.27 -23.77 -1.00
CA THR A 246 -10.65 -22.58 -0.43
C THR A 246 -11.29 -22.28 0.91
N CYS A 247 -10.49 -22.28 1.97
CA CYS A 247 -10.95 -22.07 3.34
C CYS A 247 -10.12 -21.02 4.07
N LYS A 248 -10.65 -20.46 5.16
CA LYS A 248 -9.85 -19.65 6.08
C LYS A 248 -8.92 -20.56 6.88
N LYS A 249 -7.70 -20.13 7.18
CA LYS A 249 -6.80 -20.89 8.07
C LYS A 249 -7.43 -21.24 9.44
N SER A 250 -8.32 -20.38 9.94
CA SER A 250 -9.02 -20.55 11.21
C SER A 250 -10.18 -21.55 11.17
N GLU A 251 -10.57 -22.05 9.99
CA GLU A 251 -11.64 -23.04 9.89
C GLU A 251 -11.23 -24.39 10.48
N LYS A 252 -12.24 -25.20 10.78
CA LYS A 252 -12.09 -26.54 11.34
C LYS A 252 -12.07 -27.60 10.25
N CYS A 253 -11.49 -28.76 10.54
CA CYS A 253 -11.42 -29.87 9.61
C CYS A 253 -12.81 -30.37 9.17
N SER A 254 -13.86 -30.15 9.98
CA SER A 254 -15.26 -30.39 9.57
C SER A 254 -15.66 -29.66 8.29
N PHE A 255 -15.09 -28.48 7.99
CA PHE A 255 -15.32 -27.80 6.72
C PHE A 255 -14.78 -28.62 5.55
N LEU A 256 -13.52 -29.07 5.62
CA LEU A 256 -12.89 -29.88 4.56
C LEU A 256 -13.61 -31.22 4.38
N ILE A 257 -14.01 -31.86 5.48
CA ILE A 257 -14.81 -33.10 5.47
C ILE A 257 -16.13 -32.88 4.72
N ASN A 258 -16.84 -31.80 5.01
CA ASN A 258 -18.09 -31.48 4.31
C ASN A 258 -17.89 -31.21 2.81
N GLU A 259 -16.80 -30.53 2.43
CA GLU A 259 -16.52 -30.27 1.01
C GLU A 259 -16.15 -31.55 0.25
N VAL A 260 -15.39 -32.45 0.86
CA VAL A 260 -15.12 -33.79 0.29
C VAL A 260 -16.40 -34.62 0.20
N ALA A 261 -17.23 -34.61 1.25
CA ALA A 261 -18.49 -35.35 1.29
C ALA A 261 -19.43 -34.92 0.17
N LYS A 262 -19.59 -33.60 -0.03
CA LYS A 262 -20.37 -33.03 -1.14
C LYS A 262 -19.80 -33.42 -2.50
N ALA A 263 -18.48 -33.34 -2.69
CA ALA A 263 -17.84 -33.66 -3.96
C ALA A 263 -17.96 -35.15 -4.33
N CYS A 264 -18.09 -36.02 -3.33
CA CYS A 264 -18.21 -37.47 -3.50
C CYS A 264 -19.66 -38.00 -3.39
N ASP A 265 -20.63 -37.13 -3.12
CA ASP A 265 -22.04 -37.48 -2.87
C ASP A 265 -22.21 -38.52 -1.73
N VAL A 266 -21.53 -38.28 -0.61
CA VAL A 266 -21.56 -39.13 0.60
C VAL A 266 -21.92 -38.33 1.86
N LEU A 267 -22.23 -39.02 2.96
CA LEU A 267 -22.40 -38.36 4.25
C LEU A 267 -21.03 -37.92 4.83
N PRO A 268 -20.95 -36.79 5.55
CA PRO A 268 -19.70 -36.36 6.22
C PRO A 268 -19.10 -37.42 7.15
N SER A 269 -19.94 -38.22 7.82
CA SER A 269 -19.51 -39.34 8.68
C SER A 269 -18.79 -40.46 7.94
N GLN A 270 -18.88 -40.49 6.60
CA GLN A 270 -18.21 -41.45 5.73
C GLN A 270 -16.86 -40.92 5.23
N VAL A 271 -16.42 -39.73 5.64
CA VAL A 271 -15.15 -39.15 5.20
C VAL A 271 -14.17 -39.16 6.36
N VAL A 272 -13.04 -39.85 6.18
CA VAL A 272 -11.91 -39.80 7.10
C VAL A 272 -10.82 -38.93 6.48
N LEU A 273 -10.62 -37.75 7.06
CA LEU A 273 -9.58 -36.81 6.64
C LEU A 273 -8.25 -37.14 7.33
N VAL A 274 -7.17 -37.18 6.56
CA VAL A 274 -5.84 -37.57 7.03
C VAL A 274 -4.81 -36.59 6.48
N THR A 275 -3.80 -36.28 7.28
CA THR A 275 -2.59 -35.59 6.81
C THR A 275 -1.43 -36.57 6.72
N TYR A 276 -0.62 -36.42 5.68
CA TYR A 276 0.64 -37.12 5.52
C TYR A 276 1.80 -36.13 5.63
N ARG A 277 2.72 -36.39 6.56
CA ARG A 277 3.92 -35.61 6.80
C ARG A 277 5.03 -36.52 7.29
N SER A 278 6.22 -36.45 6.66
CA SER A 278 7.42 -37.19 7.09
C SER A 278 7.15 -38.67 7.38
N ASP A 279 6.58 -39.38 6.41
CA ASP A 279 6.23 -40.82 6.49
C ASP A 279 5.21 -41.19 7.57
N THR A 280 4.51 -40.21 8.14
CA THR A 280 3.49 -40.42 9.18
C THR A 280 2.13 -39.95 8.68
N PHE A 281 1.11 -40.79 8.88
CA PHE A 281 -0.30 -40.45 8.64
C PHE A 281 -0.96 -40.06 9.97
N THR A 282 -1.64 -38.91 10.00
CA THR A 282 -2.38 -38.43 11.18
C THR A 282 -3.84 -38.20 10.79
N VAL A 283 -4.76 -38.90 11.45
CA VAL A 283 -6.20 -38.70 11.26
C VAL A 283 -6.58 -37.37 11.92
N LEU A 284 -7.32 -36.54 11.19
CA LEU A 284 -7.78 -35.24 11.68
C LEU A 284 -9.21 -35.35 12.23
N GLU A 285 -9.42 -34.83 13.43
CA GLU A 285 -10.77 -34.77 14.01
C GLU A 285 -11.55 -33.57 13.47
N GLU A 286 -12.87 -33.70 13.35
CA GLU A 286 -13.76 -32.63 12.89
C GLU A 286 -13.61 -31.31 13.66
N SER A 287 -13.23 -31.41 14.95
CA SER A 287 -13.11 -30.27 15.85
C SER A 287 -11.80 -29.49 15.70
N GLU A 288 -10.77 -30.08 15.09
CA GLU A 288 -9.43 -29.51 14.98
C GLU A 288 -9.36 -28.37 13.98
N SER A 289 -8.47 -27.40 14.22
CA SER A 289 -8.19 -26.32 13.27
C SER A 289 -7.38 -26.83 12.09
N ILE A 290 -7.66 -26.30 10.90
CA ILE A 290 -6.88 -26.59 9.68
C ILE A 290 -5.48 -25.95 9.76
N SER A 291 -5.34 -24.80 10.45
CA SER A 291 -4.11 -23.98 10.46
C SER A 291 -2.80 -24.72 10.72
N PRO A 292 -2.67 -25.65 11.70
CA PRO A 292 -1.39 -26.32 11.98
C PRO A 292 -0.94 -27.23 10.81
N ASN A 293 -1.90 -27.66 9.99
CA ASN A 293 -1.72 -28.62 8.91
C ASN A 293 -1.46 -27.94 7.55
N LEU A 294 -1.49 -26.60 7.46
CA LEU A 294 -1.20 -25.83 6.24
C LEU A 294 0.30 -25.54 6.04
N SER A 295 1.17 -26.31 6.71
CA SER A 295 2.62 -26.11 6.61
C SER A 295 3.22 -26.79 5.39
N TYR A 296 4.36 -26.28 4.93
CA TYR A 296 5.07 -26.83 3.78
C TYR A 296 5.40 -28.32 3.98
N GLY A 297 5.06 -29.15 2.98
CA GLY A 297 5.30 -30.59 2.99
C GLY A 297 4.18 -31.45 3.60
N VAL A 298 3.11 -30.85 4.12
CA VAL A 298 1.91 -31.58 4.53
C VAL A 298 1.00 -31.83 3.33
N ARG A 299 0.52 -33.06 3.16
CA ARG A 299 -0.49 -33.42 2.15
C ARG A 299 -1.79 -33.83 2.83
N PHE A 300 -2.90 -33.30 2.35
CA PHE A 300 -4.23 -33.75 2.77
C PHE A 300 -4.68 -34.93 1.90
N LEU A 301 -5.22 -35.93 2.56
CA LEU A 301 -5.75 -37.15 1.99
C LEU A 301 -7.14 -37.39 2.58
N ALA A 302 -8.03 -37.99 1.80
CA ALA A 302 -9.34 -38.42 2.29
C ALA A 302 -9.59 -39.88 1.91
N TYR A 303 -10.13 -40.62 2.87
CA TYR A 303 -10.64 -41.97 2.68
C TYR A 303 -12.16 -41.96 2.85
N LEU A 304 -12.87 -42.58 1.91
CA LEU A 304 -14.31 -42.78 2.01
C LEU A 304 -14.57 -44.11 2.71
N VAL A 305 -15.47 -44.15 3.69
CA VAL A 305 -15.78 -45.35 4.47
C VAL A 305 -17.22 -45.78 4.17
N MET A 306 -17.45 -47.09 4.14
CA MET A 306 -18.80 -47.62 4.00
C MET A 306 -19.65 -47.23 5.23
N PRO A 307 -20.96 -46.99 5.03
CA PRO A 307 -21.87 -46.65 6.13
C PRO A 307 -22.06 -47.81 7.11
#